data_AF-A0A3M0IGY1-F1
#
_entry.id   AF-A0A3M0IGY1-F1
#
_cell.length_a   1.000
_cell.length_b   1.000
_cell.length_c   1.000
_cell.angle_alpha   90.00
_cell.angle_beta   90.00
_cell.angle_gamma   90.00
#
_symmetry.space_group_name_H-M   'P 1'
#
loop_
_entity.id
_entity.type
_entity.pdbx_description
1 polymer ?
#
loop_
_entity_poly.entity_id
_entity_poly.type
_entity_poly.pdbx_seq_one_letter_code
_entity_poly.pdbx_strand_id
1 'polypeptide(L)'
;MSDLTDGYIHVEYNPVNNAADDMVQQTRAIEGTLSSLEMELNELKQTWWGDDAAVYEQKQAAWDNAVITMQQLLNSHANLLTDVSDNYRYTEQNLSQLWSEVSIGR
;
A
#
# COMPACT_ATOMS: atom_id res chain seq x y z
N MET A 1 17.63 -27.17 -31.03
CA MET A 1 17.26 -27.30 -29.61
C MET A 1 16.48 -26.04 -29.29
N SER A 2 15.16 -26.16 -29.20
CA SER A 2 14.26 -25.04 -28.88
C SER A 2 14.51 -24.64 -27.43
N ASP A 3 14.79 -23.37 -27.22
CA ASP A 3 15.02 -22.78 -25.90
C ASP A 3 13.70 -22.82 -25.12
N LEU A 4 13.60 -23.73 -24.15
CA LEU A 4 12.41 -23.93 -23.32
C LEU A 4 12.38 -22.95 -22.12
N THR A 5 13.26 -21.95 -22.11
CA THR A 5 13.33 -20.95 -21.04
C THR A 5 12.42 -19.73 -21.26
N ASP A 6 11.82 -19.59 -22.45
CA ASP A 6 10.96 -18.45 -22.86
C ASP A 6 9.58 -18.40 -22.16
N GLY A 7 9.31 -19.33 -21.23
CA GLY A 7 8.02 -19.44 -20.53
C GLY A 7 7.99 -18.88 -19.10
N TYR A 8 9.13 -18.49 -18.52
CA TYR A 8 9.15 -17.94 -17.17
C TYR A 8 9.04 -16.41 -17.20
N ILE A 9 7.82 -15.90 -17.03
CA ILE A 9 7.61 -14.48 -16.72
C ILE A 9 8.09 -14.26 -15.28
N HIS A 10 9.37 -13.94 -15.11
CA HIS A 10 9.95 -13.66 -13.80
C HIS A 10 9.49 -12.27 -13.34
N VAL A 11 8.39 -12.22 -12.57
CA VAL A 11 7.99 -10.99 -11.89
C VAL A 11 8.67 -10.97 -10.53
N GLU A 12 9.64 -10.06 -10.35
CA GLU A 12 10.28 -9.84 -9.06
C GLU A 12 9.30 -9.12 -8.12
N TYR A 13 8.64 -9.87 -7.23
CA TYR A 13 7.67 -9.33 -6.25
C TYR A 13 8.30 -8.90 -4.92
N ASN A 14 9.54 -9.28 -4.64
CA ASN A 14 10.26 -8.84 -3.42
C ASN A 14 10.35 -7.31 -3.29
N PRO A 15 10.69 -6.54 -4.33
CA PRO A 15 10.69 -5.08 -4.26
C PRO A 15 9.30 -4.50 -3.99
N VAL A 16 8.25 -5.17 -4.48
CA VAL A 16 6.87 -4.70 -4.40
C VAL A 16 6.28 -4.90 -3.00
N ASN A 17 6.55 -6.05 -2.36
CA ASN A 17 6.18 -6.27 -0.96
C ASN A 17 6.90 -5.28 -0.03
N ASN A 18 8.20 -5.06 -0.24
CA ASN A 18 8.96 -4.07 0.53
C ASN A 18 8.38 -2.66 0.35
N ALA A 19 8.00 -2.29 -0.87
CA ALA A 19 7.38 -0.99 -1.14
C ALA A 19 6.00 -0.85 -0.44
N ALA A 20 5.19 -1.90 -0.38
CA ALA A 20 3.92 -1.88 0.34
C ALA A 20 4.13 -1.67 1.84
N ASP A 21 5.05 -2.42 2.44
CA ASP A 21 5.41 -2.27 3.86
C ASP A 21 5.97 -0.87 4.17
N ASP A 22 6.87 -0.36 3.32
CA ASP A 22 7.44 0.99 3.44
C ASP A 22 6.36 2.06 3.37
N MET A 23 5.39 1.92 2.45
CA MET A 23 4.27 2.87 2.33
C MET A 23 3.37 2.85 3.57
N VAL A 24 3.09 1.67 4.15
CA VAL A 24 2.32 1.56 5.40
C VAL A 24 3.07 2.25 6.55
N GLN A 25 4.38 2.03 6.66
CA GLN A 25 5.20 2.69 7.69
C GLN A 25 5.23 4.20 7.53
N GLN A 26 5.44 4.71 6.32
CA GLN A 26 5.45 6.14 6.03
C GLN A 26 4.09 6.79 6.34
N THR A 27 2.99 6.09 6.08
CA THR A 27 1.64 6.60 6.37
C THR A 27 1.39 6.72 7.86
N ARG A 28 1.81 5.73 8.65
CA ARG A 28 1.75 5.82 10.11
C ARG A 28 2.61 6.95 10.66
N ALA A 29 3.76 7.22 10.05
CA ALA A 29 4.61 8.36 10.42
C ALA A 29 3.94 9.72 10.10
N ILE A 30 3.25 9.81 8.96
CA ILE A 30 2.43 10.99 8.60
C ILE A 30 1.33 11.19 9.64
N GLU A 31 0.56 10.16 9.99
CA GLU A 31 -0.47 10.25 11.04
C GLU A 31 0.08 10.71 12.38
N GLY A 32 1.22 10.15 12.82
CA GLY A 32 1.85 10.55 14.07
C GLY A 32 2.24 12.03 14.07
N THR A 33 2.77 12.51 12.94
CA THR A 33 3.13 13.92 12.76
C THR A 33 1.90 14.83 12.80
N LEU A 34 0.80 14.41 12.14
CA LEU A 34 -0.48 15.13 12.20
C LEU A 34 -1.00 15.23 13.63
N SER A 35 -1.04 14.11 14.35
CA SER A 35 -1.53 14.10 15.73
C SER A 35 -0.70 14.99 16.66
N SER A 36 0.63 14.98 16.49
CA SER A 36 1.53 15.88 17.22
C SER A 36 1.25 17.36 16.90
N LEU A 37 1.12 17.68 15.61
CA LEU A 37 0.86 19.05 15.18
C LEU A 37 -0.52 19.54 15.67
N GLU A 38 -1.52 18.66 15.71
CA GLU A 38 -2.83 18.95 16.27
C GLU A 38 -2.79 19.23 17.79
N MET A 39 -1.99 18.46 18.54
CA MET A 39 -1.77 18.72 19.98
C MET A 39 -1.09 20.06 20.23
N GLU A 40 -0.04 20.39 19.47
CA GLU A 40 0.67 21.68 19.57
C GLU A 40 -0.25 22.85 19.20
N LEU A 41 -1.10 22.66 18.19
CA LEU A 41 -2.01 23.69 17.73
C LEU A 41 -3.23 23.86 18.63
N ASN A 42 -3.60 22.86 19.44
CA ASN A 42 -4.72 22.98 20.38
C ASN A 42 -4.51 24.10 21.40
N GLU A 43 -3.28 24.31 21.89
CA GLU A 43 -2.96 25.47 22.74
C GLU A 43 -3.06 26.78 21.96
N LEU A 44 -2.63 26.80 20.71
CA LEU A 44 -2.65 27.99 19.85
C LEU A 44 -4.09 28.37 19.46
N LYS A 45 -4.97 27.39 19.21
CA LYS A 45 -6.40 27.59 18.90
C LYS A 45 -7.14 28.34 20.00
N GLN A 46 -6.76 28.15 21.27
CA GLN A 46 -7.37 28.90 22.38
C GLN A 46 -7.08 30.41 22.31
N THR A 47 -6.05 30.81 21.55
CA THR A 47 -5.67 32.21 21.35
C THR A 47 -6.29 32.83 20.11
N TRP A 48 -6.93 32.04 19.25
CA TRP A 48 -7.53 32.49 17.98
C TRP A 48 -9.02 32.77 18.16
N TRP A 49 -9.44 33.98 17.80
CA TRP A 49 -10.82 34.47 17.96
C TRP A 49 -11.30 34.94 16.58
N GLY A 50 -12.51 34.54 16.17
CA GLY A 50 -13.10 34.98 14.90
C GLY A 50 -12.73 34.10 13.69
N ASP A 51 -12.69 34.70 12.51
CA ASP A 51 -12.64 34.01 11.21
C ASP A 51 -11.42 33.09 11.03
N ASP A 52 -10.30 33.38 11.69
CA ASP A 52 -9.06 32.58 11.61
C ASP A 52 -9.24 31.18 12.20
N ALA A 53 -10.05 31.05 13.26
CA ALA A 53 -10.37 29.74 13.86
C ALA A 53 -11.19 28.88 12.90
N ALA A 54 -12.15 29.48 12.18
CA ALA A 54 -12.99 28.77 11.22
C ALA A 54 -12.21 28.32 9.98
N VAL A 55 -11.30 29.15 9.46
CA VAL A 55 -10.41 28.78 8.35
C VAL A 55 -9.51 27.61 8.76
N TYR A 56 -8.96 27.66 9.97
CA TYR A 56 -8.14 26.59 10.49
C TYR A 56 -8.92 25.28 10.60
N GLU A 57 -10.10 25.28 11.22
CA GLU A 57 -10.94 24.08 11.32
C GLU A 57 -11.26 23.48 9.95
N GLN A 58 -11.46 24.31 8.94
CA GLN A 58 -11.65 23.83 7.57
C GLN A 58 -10.40 23.16 7.00
N LYS A 59 -9.21 23.73 7.21
CA LYS A 59 -7.94 23.12 6.79
C LYS A 59 -7.64 21.84 7.56
N GLN A 60 -7.97 21.82 8.85
CA GLN A 60 -7.87 20.66 9.72
C GLN A 60 -8.86 19.56 9.32
N ALA A 61 -10.06 19.88 8.84
CA ALA A 61 -10.92 18.83 8.30
C ALA A 61 -10.37 18.27 6.98
N ALA A 62 -9.73 19.12 6.16
CA ALA A 62 -9.23 18.73 4.85
C ALA A 62 -7.99 17.81 4.92
N TRP A 63 -7.00 18.14 5.76
CA TRP A 63 -5.80 17.30 5.91
C TRP A 63 -6.12 15.94 6.57
N ASP A 64 -7.06 15.87 7.54
CA ASP A 64 -7.46 14.63 8.23
C ASP A 64 -8.12 13.69 7.22
N ASN A 65 -9.03 14.22 6.40
CA ASN A 65 -9.65 13.46 5.32
C ASN A 65 -8.64 12.99 4.28
N ALA A 66 -7.64 13.82 3.93
CA ALA A 66 -6.60 13.43 3.00
C ALA A 66 -5.75 12.27 3.54
N VAL A 67 -5.45 12.27 4.84
CA VAL A 67 -4.68 11.20 5.50
C VAL A 67 -5.47 9.90 5.55
N ILE A 68 -6.75 9.96 5.94
CA ILE A 68 -7.64 8.78 5.92
C ILE A 68 -7.73 8.22 4.50
N THR A 69 -7.84 9.09 3.49
CA THR A 69 -7.90 8.67 2.08
C THR A 69 -6.59 7.98 1.66
N MET A 70 -5.43 8.53 2.04
CA MET A 70 -4.14 7.91 1.77
C MET A 70 -4.01 6.53 2.43
N GLN A 71 -4.44 6.38 3.69
CA GLN A 71 -4.47 5.08 4.37
C GLN A 71 -5.34 4.06 3.64
N GLN A 72 -6.54 4.46 3.22
CA GLN A 72 -7.46 3.58 2.50
C GLN A 72 -6.86 3.13 1.16
N LEU A 73 -6.28 4.08 0.41
CA LEU A 73 -5.64 3.79 -0.88
C LEU A 73 -4.49 2.80 -0.71
N LEU A 74 -3.62 3.02 0.28
CA LEU A 74 -2.46 2.16 0.52
C LEU A 74 -2.86 0.77 1.01
N ASN A 75 -3.84 0.66 1.91
CA ASN A 75 -4.39 -0.64 2.29
C ASN A 75 -4.99 -1.36 1.07
N SER A 76 -5.70 -0.64 0.20
CA SER A 76 -6.25 -1.23 -1.03
C SER A 76 -5.16 -1.73 -1.97
N HIS A 77 -4.06 -0.98 -2.13
CA HIS A 77 -2.95 -1.41 -2.97
C HIS A 77 -2.20 -2.60 -2.36
N ALA A 78 -1.97 -2.60 -1.04
CA ALA A 78 -1.35 -3.74 -0.37
C ALA A 78 -2.16 -5.04 -0.54
N ASN A 79 -3.49 -4.96 -0.41
CA ASN A 79 -4.38 -6.09 -0.65
C ASN A 79 -4.32 -6.56 -2.10
N LEU A 80 -4.40 -5.63 -3.07
CA LEU A 80 -4.31 -5.97 -4.50
C LEU A 80 -2.98 -6.67 -4.83
N LEU A 81 -1.86 -6.19 -4.27
CA LEU A 81 -0.55 -6.78 -4.50
C LEU A 81 -0.46 -8.20 -3.93
N THR A 82 -1.03 -8.41 -2.74
CA THR A 82 -1.12 -9.73 -2.11
C THR A 82 -1.95 -10.69 -2.97
N ASP A 83 -3.13 -10.23 -3.42
CA ASP A 83 -4.03 -11.01 -4.27
C ASP A 83 -3.37 -11.40 -5.60
N VAL A 84 -2.65 -10.47 -6.23
CA VAL A 84 -1.91 -10.73 -7.49
C VAL A 84 -0.82 -11.76 -7.27
N SER A 85 -0.05 -11.63 -6.19
CA SER A 85 1.01 -12.58 -5.83
C SER A 85 0.46 -14.00 -5.59
N ASP A 86 -0.64 -14.12 -4.83
CA ASP A 86 -1.27 -15.40 -4.53
C ASP A 86 -1.86 -16.07 -5.78
N ASN A 87 -2.56 -15.31 -6.63
CA ASN A 87 -3.08 -15.81 -7.90
C ASN A 87 -1.97 -16.29 -8.84
N TYR A 88 -0.86 -15.55 -8.90
CA TYR A 88 0.28 -15.94 -9.74
C TYR A 88 0.93 -17.23 -9.22
N ARG A 89 1.20 -17.33 -7.91
CA ARG A 89 1.77 -18.55 -7.30
C ARG A 89 0.88 -19.77 -7.53
N TYR A 90 -0.43 -19.62 -7.37
CA TYR A 90 -1.40 -20.68 -7.65
C TYR A 90 -1.34 -21.13 -9.11
N THR A 91 -1.26 -20.17 -10.04
CA THR A 91 -1.20 -20.43 -11.47
C THR A 91 0.09 -21.15 -11.86
N GLU A 92 1.25 -20.70 -11.38
CA GLU A 92 2.54 -21.37 -11.61
C GLU A 92 2.58 -22.78 -11.03
N GLN A 93 2.06 -23.00 -9.82
CA GLN A 93 1.99 -24.34 -9.24
C GLN A 93 1.18 -25.29 -10.11
N ASN A 94 0.00 -24.87 -10.57
CA ASN A 94 -0.83 -25.67 -11.47
C ASN A 94 -0.15 -25.96 -12.81
N LEU A 95 0.46 -24.95 -13.43
CA LEU A 95 1.22 -25.14 -14.67
C LEU A 95 2.40 -26.09 -14.48
N SER A 96 3.18 -25.95 -13.41
CA SER A 96 4.31 -26.83 -13.12
C SER A 96 3.90 -28.29 -12.93
N GLN A 97 2.74 -28.54 -12.32
CA GLN A 97 2.17 -29.89 -12.15
C GLN A 97 1.80 -30.51 -13.50
N LEU A 98 1.12 -29.75 -14.37
CA LEU A 98 0.78 -30.21 -15.71
C LEU A 98 2.03 -30.55 -16.55
N TRP A 99 3.07 -29.72 -16.48
CA TRP A 99 4.33 -29.98 -17.19
C TRP A 99 5.10 -31.19 -16.61
N SER A 100 5.04 -31.40 -15.29
CA SER A 100 5.60 -32.58 -14.62
C SER A 100 4.91 -33.87 -15.08
N GLU A 101 3.58 -33.89 -15.17
CA GLU A 101 2.81 -35.04 -15.64
C GLU A 101 3.14 -35.40 -17.10
N VAL A 102 3.27 -34.39 -17.98
CA VAL A 102 3.66 -34.58 -19.38
C VAL A 102 5.11 -35.10 -19.51
N SER A 103 6.00 -34.69 -18.61
CA SER A 103 7.40 -35.14 -18.58
C SER A 103 7.57 -36.59 -18.11
N ILE A 104 6.70 -37.10 -17.24
CA ILE A 104 6.80 -38.46 -16.68
C ILE A 104 6.19 -39.50 -17.64
N GLY A 105 5.28 -39.08 -18.52
CA GLY A 105 4.58 -39.95 -19.49
C GLY A 105 5.32 -40.30 -20.78
N ARG A 106 6.66 -40.17 -20.85
CA ARG A 106 7.47 -40.53 -22.04
C ARG A 106 8.54 -41.57 -21.74
#